data_AF-A0A7K4FAW8-F1
#
_entry.id   AF-A0A7K4FAW8-F1
#
_cell.length_a   1.000
_cell.length_b   1.000
_cell.length_c   1.000
_cell.angle_alpha   90.00
_cell.angle_beta   90.00
_cell.angle_gamma   90.00
#
_symmetry.space_group_name_H-M   'P 1'
#
loop_
_entity.id
_entity.type
_entity.pdbx_description
1 polymer ?
#
loop_
_entity_poly.entity_id
_entity_poly.type
_entity_poly.pdbx_seq_one_letter_code
_entity_poly.pdbx_strand_id
1 'polypeptide(L)'
;MSYSDVFWKTLFVEFQPNKQLTRINKKLTEPLDSISKYEFIPHVSLIYKKMNPDEQEKLALSISIKNNFKVTGMWIQKFHEDIDKWRIVKKYEFIK
;
A
#
# COMPACT_ATOMS: atom_id res chain seq x y z
N MET A 1 8.66 4.87 8.66
CA MET A 1 8.39 3.44 8.44
C MET A 1 7.82 2.90 9.71
N SER A 2 6.86 2.00 9.61
CA SER A 2 6.08 1.49 10.73
C SER A 2 5.90 -0.02 10.59
N TYR A 3 5.43 -0.67 11.64
CA TYR A 3 5.19 -2.10 11.68
C TYR A 3 3.90 -2.43 12.46
N SER A 4 3.34 -3.61 12.21
CA SER A 4 2.16 -4.11 12.94
C SER A 4 2.10 -5.64 12.92
N ASP A 5 1.20 -6.21 13.70
CA ASP A 5 0.88 -7.64 13.75
C ASP A 5 -0.02 -8.10 12.57
N VAL A 6 -0.57 -7.15 11.80
CA VAL A 6 -1.37 -7.44 10.60
C VAL A 6 -0.45 -8.01 9.52
N PHE A 7 -0.73 -9.23 9.04
CA PHE A 7 0.11 -9.94 8.05
C PHE A 7 0.42 -9.11 6.80
N TRP A 8 -0.56 -8.34 6.31
CA TRP A 8 -0.40 -7.47 5.13
C TRP A 8 0.28 -6.14 5.44
N LYS A 9 0.56 -5.85 6.70
CA LYS A 9 1.24 -4.64 7.20
C LYS A 9 2.29 -4.99 8.26
N THR A 10 3.05 -6.07 8.05
CA THR A 10 4.12 -6.46 8.98
C THR A 10 5.16 -5.35 9.10
N LEU A 11 5.69 -4.90 7.97
CA LEU A 11 6.59 -3.76 7.88
C LEU A 11 6.16 -2.96 6.65
N PHE A 12 5.99 -1.65 6.80
CA PHE A 12 5.42 -0.81 5.76
C PHE A 12 5.87 0.64 5.85
N VAL A 13 5.76 1.34 4.73
CA VAL A 13 6.00 2.77 4.64
C VAL A 13 4.69 3.47 4.38
N GLU A 14 4.23 4.24 5.34
CA GLU A 14 3.19 5.24 5.11
C GLU A 14 3.79 6.45 4.42
N PHE A 15 3.00 7.08 3.56
CA PHE A 15 3.40 8.30 2.88
C PHE A 15 2.24 9.28 2.88
N GLN A 16 2.57 10.57 2.84
CA GLN A 16 1.55 11.61 2.82
C GLN A 16 0.86 11.64 1.45
N PRO A 17 -0.48 11.56 1.38
CA PRO A 17 -1.19 11.70 0.11
C PRO A 17 -1.02 13.12 -0.43
N ASN A 18 -0.71 13.22 -1.72
CA ASN A 18 -0.77 14.50 -2.44
C ASN A 18 -2.17 14.70 -3.07
N LYS A 19 -2.41 15.90 -3.60
CA LYS A 19 -3.69 16.27 -4.23
C LYS A 19 -4.12 15.28 -5.31
N GLN A 20 -3.17 14.78 -6.11
CA GLN A 20 -3.43 13.83 -7.19
C GLN A 20 -3.90 12.48 -6.64
N LEU A 21 -3.20 11.94 -5.65
CA LEU A 21 -3.52 10.65 -5.05
C LEU A 21 -4.85 10.70 -4.27
N THR A 22 -5.10 11.78 -3.52
CA THR A 22 -6.39 12.01 -2.86
C THR A 22 -7.54 12.05 -3.88
N ARG A 23 -7.34 12.71 -5.02
CA ARG A 23 -8.34 12.76 -6.10
C ARG A 23 -8.59 11.38 -6.71
N ILE A 24 -7.55 10.57 -6.90
CA ILE A 24 -7.69 9.19 -7.39
C ILE A 24 -8.49 8.35 -6.39
N ASN A 25 -8.11 8.37 -5.11
CA ASN A 25 -8.82 7.63 -4.07
C ASN A 25 -10.30 8.02 -4.04
N LYS A 26 -10.59 9.33 -3.95
CA LYS A 26 -11.96 9.84 -3.92
C LYS A 26 -12.79 9.35 -5.11
N LYS A 27 -12.28 9.43 -6.33
CA LYS A 27 -12.99 8.95 -7.53
C LYS A 27 -13.26 7.44 -7.52
N LEU A 28 -12.40 6.65 -6.89
CA LEU A 28 -12.55 5.20 -6.79
C LEU A 28 -13.51 4.80 -5.65
N THR A 29 -13.56 5.58 -4.56
CA THR A 29 -14.32 5.23 -3.36
C THR A 29 -15.70 5.88 -3.31
N GLU A 30 -15.90 7.08 -3.86
CA GLU A 30 -17.20 7.78 -3.85
C GLU A 30 -18.38 6.90 -4.30
N PRO A 31 -18.29 6.11 -5.38
CA PRO A 31 -19.39 5.22 -5.78
C PRO A 31 -19.68 4.10 -4.78
N LEU A 32 -18.79 3.84 -3.83
CA LEU A 32 -18.81 2.76 -2.85
C LEU A 32 -19.08 3.26 -1.43
N ASP A 33 -19.28 4.57 -1.23
CA ASP A 33 -19.44 5.18 0.11
C ASP A 33 -20.66 4.64 0.87
N SER A 34 -21.68 4.14 0.16
CA SER A 34 -22.86 3.49 0.77
C SER A 34 -22.54 2.11 1.35
N ILE A 35 -21.45 1.48 0.93
CA ILE A 35 -21.05 0.13 1.32
C ILE A 35 -20.10 0.18 2.51
N SER A 36 -19.13 1.10 2.51
CA SER A 36 -18.14 1.22 3.57
C SER A 36 -17.55 2.61 3.63
N LYS A 37 -17.34 3.11 4.86
CA LYS A 37 -16.55 4.31 5.11
C LYS A 37 -15.08 3.93 5.13
N TYR A 38 -14.40 4.16 4.01
CA TYR A 38 -12.97 3.88 3.86
C TYR A 38 -12.12 5.09 4.27
N GLU A 39 -11.24 4.90 5.24
CA GLU A 39 -10.21 5.89 5.59
C GLU A 39 -8.95 5.68 4.75
N PHE A 40 -8.54 6.72 4.03
CA PHE A 40 -7.39 6.63 3.12
C PHE A 40 -6.07 6.97 3.83
N ILE A 41 -5.39 5.92 4.29
CA ILE A 41 -4.04 5.98 4.85
C ILE A 41 -3.09 5.23 3.90
N PRO A 42 -2.50 5.92 2.91
CA PRO A 42 -1.74 5.24 1.86
C PRO A 42 -0.38 4.76 2.39
N HIS A 43 -0.08 3.51 2.05
CA HIS A 43 1.12 2.82 2.49
C HIS A 43 1.58 1.81 1.43
N VAL A 44 2.87 1.46 1.47
CA VAL A 44 3.44 0.32 0.74
C VAL A 44 3.95 -0.69 1.75
N SER A 45 3.43 -1.90 1.71
CA SER A 45 3.95 -3.02 2.49
C SER A 45 5.31 -3.44 1.93
N LEU A 46 6.30 -3.61 2.82
CA LEU A 46 7.64 -4.08 2.49
C LEU A 46 7.78 -5.58 2.69
N ILE A 47 7.06 -6.15 3.66
CA ILE A 47 7.14 -7.55 4.06
C ILE A 47 5.74 -8.08 4.38
N TYR A 48 5.45 -9.30 3.93
CA TYR A 48 4.29 -10.10 4.34
C TYR A 48 4.77 -11.34 5.10
N LYS A 49 4.83 -11.23 6.43
CA LYS A 49 5.35 -12.32 7.28
C LYS A 49 4.84 -12.17 8.71
N LYS A 50 4.50 -13.28 9.37
CA LYS A 50 4.35 -13.27 10.84
C LYS A 50 5.72 -13.13 11.47
N MET A 51 5.92 -12.07 12.25
CA MET A 51 7.21 -11.68 12.80
C MET A 51 6.99 -11.16 14.23
N ASN A 52 7.88 -11.49 15.15
CA ASN A 52 7.80 -10.96 16.51
C ASN A 52 8.09 -9.44 16.54
N PRO A 53 7.61 -8.70 17.57
CA PRO A 53 7.77 -7.26 17.63
C PRO A 53 9.24 -6.78 17.62
N ASP A 54 10.14 -7.49 18.31
CA ASP A 54 11.55 -7.11 18.42
C ASP A 54 12.26 -7.14 17.05
N GLU A 55 11.97 -8.16 16.23
CA GLU A 55 12.47 -8.25 14.85
C GLU A 55 11.88 -7.14 13.97
N GLN A 56 10.59 -6.83 14.15
CA GLN A 56 9.93 -5.75 13.40
C GLN A 56 10.58 -4.40 13.69
N GLU A 57 10.80 -4.09 14.97
CA GLU A 57 11.44 -2.85 15.42
C GLU A 57 12.88 -2.75 14.89
N LYS A 58 13.67 -3.81 15.05
CA LYS A 58 15.07 -3.85 14.56
C LYS A 58 15.14 -3.59 13.06
N LEU A 59 14.26 -4.22 12.26
CA LEU A 59 14.20 -3.99 10.83
C LEU A 59 13.77 -2.56 10.51
N ALA A 60 12.77 -2.05 11.21
CA ALA A 60 12.27 -0.69 11.06
C ALA A 60 13.35 0.38 11.33
N LEU A 61 14.29 0.11 12.23
CA LEU A 61 15.39 1.05 12.51
C LEU A 61 16.57 0.90 11.52
N SER A 62 16.69 -0.24 10.84
CA SER A 62 17.85 -0.55 9.99
C SER A 62 17.70 -0.16 8.52
N ILE A 63 16.46 -0.08 8.00
CA ILE A 63 16.22 0.12 6.56
C ILE A 63 16.18 1.62 6.25
N SER A 64 17.09 2.06 5.37
CA SER A 64 17.06 3.40 4.79
C SER A 64 16.17 3.43 3.55
N ILE A 65 15.24 4.40 3.49
CA ILE A 65 14.27 4.55 2.39
C ILE A 65 14.35 5.98 1.86
N LYS A 66 14.17 6.13 0.55
CA LYS A 66 14.11 7.45 -0.08
C LYS A 66 12.84 8.20 0.35
N ASN A 67 12.97 9.50 0.59
CA ASN A 67 11.84 10.34 1.02
C ASN A 67 10.84 10.65 -0.08
N ASN A 68 11.20 10.40 -1.35
CA ASN A 68 10.38 10.74 -2.50
C ASN A 68 10.32 9.59 -3.50
N PHE A 69 9.16 9.45 -4.14
CA PHE A 69 8.93 8.50 -5.22
C PHE A 69 8.00 9.13 -6.26
N LYS A 70 7.97 8.53 -7.45
CA LYS A 70 7.07 8.91 -8.53
C LYS A 70 6.15 7.73 -8.85
N VAL A 71 4.84 7.97 -8.85
CA VAL A 71 3.88 7.03 -9.41
C VAL A 71 3.84 7.21 -10.93
N THR A 72 4.18 6.16 -11.67
CA THR A 72 4.24 6.15 -13.14
C THR A 72 3.11 5.37 -13.79
N GLY A 73 2.22 4.79 -13.00
CA GLY A 73 1.09 4.03 -13.49
C GLY A 73 0.23 3.49 -12.37
N MET A 74 -0.84 2.80 -12.76
CA MET A 74 -1.80 2.15 -11.88
C MET A 74 -2.22 0.81 -12.48
N TRP A 75 -2.45 -0.16 -11.61
CA TRP A 75 -2.84 -1.52 -11.98
C TRP A 75 -4.12 -1.93 -11.28
N ILE A 76 -5.00 -2.62 -12.01
CA ILE A 76 -6.12 -3.36 -11.43
C ILE A 76 -5.62 -4.77 -11.19
N GLN A 77 -5.71 -5.22 -9.95
CA GLN A 77 -5.20 -6.52 -9.52
C GLN A 77 -6.32 -7.37 -8.93
N LYS A 78 -6.32 -8.66 -9.28
CA LYS A 78 -7.14 -9.65 -8.59
C LYS A 78 -6.30 -10.30 -7.50
N PHE A 79 -6.78 -10.21 -6.27
CA PHE A 79 -6.13 -10.73 -5.08
C PHE A 79 -6.62 -12.15 -4.74
N HIS A 80 -5.81 -12.86 -3.98
CA HIS A 80 -6.07 -14.18 -3.39
C HIS A 80 -5.33 -14.26 -2.04
N GLU A 81 -5.72 -15.15 -1.13
CA GLU A 81 -4.99 -15.38 0.13
C GLU A 81 -3.53 -15.80 -0.10
N ASP A 82 -3.32 -16.68 -1.06
CA ASP A 82 -2.03 -17.04 -1.64
C ASP A 82 -1.52 -15.96 -2.62
N ILE A 83 -0.37 -15.37 -2.31
CA ILE A 83 0.24 -14.28 -3.08
C ILE A 83 0.66 -14.72 -4.48
N ASP A 84 1.03 -15.99 -4.65
CA ASP A 84 1.48 -16.53 -5.93
C ASP A 84 0.33 -16.62 -6.94
N LYS A 85 -0.91 -16.51 -6.47
CA LYS A 85 -2.13 -16.46 -7.29
C LYS A 85 -2.58 -15.04 -7.63
N TRP A 86 -1.86 -14.03 -7.18
CA TRP A 86 -2.15 -12.64 -7.53
C TRP A 86 -1.91 -12.42 -9.02
N ARG A 87 -2.83 -11.71 -9.67
CA ARG A 87 -2.70 -11.42 -11.10
C ARG A 87 -3.13 -10.01 -11.43
N ILE A 88 -2.35 -9.35 -12.28
CA ILE A 88 -2.70 -8.06 -12.84
C ILE A 88 -3.75 -8.29 -13.94
N VAL A 89 -4.90 -7.64 -13.79
CA VAL A 89 -6.02 -7.70 -14.73
C VAL A 89 -5.90 -6.59 -15.77
N LYS A 90 -5.44 -5.40 -15.37
CA LYS A 90 -5.29 -4.25 -16.27
C LYS A 90 -4.15 -3.34 -15.85
N LYS A 91 -3.47 -2.74 -16.83
CA LYS A 91 -2.41 -1.75 -16.64
C LYS A 91 -2.78 -0.41 -17.26
N TYR A 92 -2.47 0.66 -16.54
CA TYR A 92 -2.59 2.05 -16.98
C TYR A 92 -1.26 2.74 -16.71
N GLU A 93 -0.52 3.07 -17.75
CA GLU A 93 0.71 3.84 -17.61
C GLU A 93 0.39 5.33 -17.64
N PHE A 94 0.93 6.06 -16.67
CA PHE A 94 0.91 7.52 -16.65
C PHE A 94 2.17 7.97 -17.37
N ILE A 95 2.11 7.90 -18.70
CA ILE A 95 3.19 8.36 -19.57
C ILE A 95 3.50 9.82 -19.22
N LYS A 96 4.79 10.14 -19.23
CA LYS A 96 5.34 11.48 -18.94
C LYS A 96 4.76 12.54 -19.87
#